data_AF-A0A3B0TF25-F1
#
_entry.id   AF-A0A3B0TF25-F1
#
_cell.length_a   1.000
_cell.length_b   1.000
_cell.length_c   1.000
_cell.angle_alpha   90.00
_cell.angle_beta   90.00
_cell.angle_gamma   90.00
#
_symmetry.space_group_name_H-M   'P 1'
#
loop_
_entity.id
_entity.type
_entity.pdbx_description
1 polymer ?
#
loop_
_entity_poly.entity_id
_entity_poly.type
_entity_poly.pdbx_seq_one_letter_code
_entity_poly.pdbx_strand_id
1 'polypeptide(L)'
;MKLIKGFAIVILVLGFIFYFFNKKNLSEDKRVESHTKNLEYLTLENYVLIRESPYSDELSKYTIKRKENELRFTRKNNGYTLFFLSLEANNKKVKLVGLDGYGARDKEFVQYIRNLVDKIKRKESSDKK
;
A
#
# COMPACT_ATOMS: atom_id res chain seq x y z
N MET A 1 56.17 5.50 -9.57
CA MET A 1 55.34 4.66 -8.68
C MET A 1 54.25 5.40 -7.88
N LYS A 2 54.44 6.69 -7.50
CA LYS A 2 53.42 7.45 -6.74
C LYS A 2 52.18 7.87 -7.57
N LEU A 3 52.34 8.19 -8.86
CA LEU A 3 51.23 8.56 -9.76
C LEU A 3 50.20 7.43 -9.98
N ILE A 4 50.67 6.19 -10.12
CA ILE A 4 49.81 5.01 -10.34
C ILE A 4 48.92 4.73 -9.11
N LYS A 5 49.48 4.91 -7.90
CA LYS A 5 48.71 4.77 -6.65
C LYS A 5 47.64 5.85 -6.50
N GLY A 6 47.94 7.10 -6.91
CA GLY A 6 46.95 8.18 -6.93
C GLY A 6 45.78 7.90 -7.88
N PHE A 7 46.06 7.38 -9.07
CA PHE A 7 45.04 7.06 -10.07
C PHE A 7 44.11 5.92 -9.63
N ALA A 8 44.67 4.89 -8.98
CA ALA A 8 43.88 3.79 -8.43
C ALA A 8 42.90 4.24 -7.33
N ILE A 9 43.32 5.19 -6.49
CA ILE A 9 42.45 5.77 -5.44
C ILE A 9 41.29 6.55 -6.07
N VAL A 10 41.55 7.33 -7.12
CA VAL A 10 40.50 8.09 -7.82
C VAL A 10 39.46 7.15 -8.44
N ILE A 11 39.89 6.06 -9.07
CA ILE A 11 38.97 5.06 -9.65
C ILE A 11 38.12 4.39 -8.56
N LEU A 12 38.70 4.05 -7.41
CA LEU A 12 37.96 3.45 -6.29
C LEU A 12 36.90 4.42 -5.73
N VAL A 13 37.24 5.70 -5.59
CA VAL A 13 36.29 6.72 -5.12
C VAL A 13 35.15 6.91 -6.12
N LEU A 14 35.45 7.00 -7.42
CA LEU A 14 34.43 7.12 -8.47
C LEU A 14 33.52 5.89 -8.52
N GLY A 15 34.07 4.68 -8.39
CA GLY A 15 33.29 3.44 -8.33
C GLY A 15 32.38 3.38 -7.10
N PHE A 16 32.85 3.85 -5.95
CA PHE A 16 32.06 3.91 -4.72
C PHE A 16 30.89 4.90 -4.85
N ILE A 17 31.15 6.09 -5.40
CA ILE A 17 30.10 7.10 -5.66
C ILE A 17 29.06 6.52 -6.63
N PHE A 18 29.51 5.93 -7.74
CA PHE A 18 28.62 5.34 -8.75
C PHE A 18 27.77 4.21 -8.16
N TYR A 19 28.34 3.34 -7.31
CA TYR A 19 27.59 2.28 -6.63
C TYR A 19 26.49 2.83 -5.72
N PHE A 20 26.79 3.86 -4.91
CA PHE A 20 25.80 4.49 -4.02
C PHE A 20 24.69 5.20 -4.79
N PHE A 21 25.02 5.91 -5.87
CA PHE A 21 24.03 6.58 -6.72
C PHE A 21 23.08 5.59 -7.40
N ASN A 22 23.60 4.50 -7.99
CA ASN A 22 22.75 3.48 -8.63
C ASN A 22 21.85 2.76 -7.62
N LYS A 23 22.37 2.44 -6.43
CA LYS A 23 21.57 1.81 -5.37
C LYS A 23 20.41 2.70 -4.93
N LYS A 24 20.62 4.02 -4.88
CA LYS A 24 19.58 4.99 -4.53
C LYS A 24 18.50 5.09 -5.61
N ASN A 25 18.90 5.21 -6.88
CA ASN A 25 17.96 5.28 -8.02
C ASN A 25 17.08 4.02 -8.15
N LEU A 26 17.66 2.83 -7.99
CA LEU A 26 16.90 1.57 -8.03
C LEU A 26 15.87 1.46 -6.89
N SER A 27 16.17 2.07 -5.74
CA SER A 27 15.24 2.10 -4.60
C SER A 27 14.09 3.08 -4.80
N GLU A 28 14.32 4.18 -5.51
CA GLU A 28 13.29 5.15 -5.89
C GLU A 28 12.37 4.59 -6.97
N ASP A 29 12.91 3.94 -8.00
CA ASP A 29 12.12 3.36 -9.07
C ASP A 29 11.14 2.29 -8.55
N LYS A 30 11.62 1.38 -7.69
CA LYS A 30 10.76 0.41 -6.98
C LYS A 30 9.72 1.07 -6.07
N ARG A 31 10.02 2.25 -5.51
CA ARG A 31 9.05 3.00 -4.69
C ARG A 31 7.96 3.60 -5.56
N VAL A 32 8.32 4.20 -6.69
CA VAL A 32 7.39 4.81 -7.66
C VAL A 32 6.49 3.73 -8.26
N GLU A 33 7.03 2.61 -8.75
CA GLU A 33 6.22 1.52 -9.32
C GLU A 33 5.24 0.94 -8.29
N SER A 34 5.68 0.75 -7.03
CA SER A 34 4.78 0.30 -5.96
C SER A 34 3.70 1.34 -5.65
N HIS A 35 4.02 2.64 -5.72
CA HIS A 35 3.05 3.70 -5.47
C HIS A 35 1.99 3.75 -6.57
N THR A 36 2.38 3.57 -7.84
CA THR A 36 1.47 3.53 -8.98
C THR A 36 0.55 2.30 -8.94
N LYS A 37 1.08 1.11 -8.66
CA LYS A 37 0.25 -0.11 -8.49
C LYS A 37 -0.68 -0.05 -7.27
N ASN A 38 -0.27 0.65 -6.22
CA ASN A 38 -1.09 0.84 -5.02
C ASN A 38 -2.33 1.72 -5.26
N LEU A 39 -2.30 2.60 -6.27
CA LEU A 39 -3.46 3.41 -6.66
C LEU A 39 -4.56 2.61 -7.38
N GLU A 40 -4.22 1.49 -8.03
CA GLU A 40 -5.18 0.67 -8.79
C GLU A 40 -6.27 0.03 -7.91
N TYR A 41 -6.00 -0.17 -6.61
CA TYR A 41 -6.94 -0.81 -5.70
C TYR A 41 -7.72 0.17 -4.81
N LEU A 42 -7.26 1.42 -4.70
CA LEU A 42 -7.95 2.49 -3.97
C LEU A 42 -8.94 3.23 -4.89
N THR A 43 -9.84 2.48 -5.51
CA THR A 43 -10.87 2.99 -6.42
C THR A 43 -12.23 3.06 -5.73
N LEU A 44 -13.13 3.91 -6.26
CA LEU A 44 -14.52 3.98 -5.79
C LEU A 44 -15.21 2.62 -5.90
N GLU A 45 -15.02 1.91 -7.03
CA GLU A 45 -15.59 0.58 -7.25
C GLU A 45 -15.18 -0.40 -6.15
N ASN A 46 -13.88 -0.48 -5.82
CA ASN A 46 -13.41 -1.38 -4.76
C ASN A 46 -13.85 -0.93 -3.37
N TYR A 47 -13.98 0.38 -3.14
CA TYR A 47 -14.55 0.89 -1.88
C TYR A 47 -16.01 0.45 -1.72
N VAL A 48 -16.83 0.62 -2.76
CA VAL A 48 -18.24 0.19 -2.78
C VAL A 48 -18.32 -1.32 -2.61
N LEU A 49 -17.50 -2.08 -3.33
CA LEU A 49 -17.41 -3.53 -3.19
C LEU A 49 -17.15 -3.96 -1.75
N ILE A 50 -16.15 -3.38 -1.07
CA ILE A 50 -15.88 -3.70 0.33
C ILE A 50 -17.03 -3.25 1.23
N ARG A 51 -17.64 -2.09 0.97
CA ARG A 51 -18.74 -1.56 1.78
C ARG A 51 -19.98 -2.45 1.72
N GLU A 52 -20.35 -2.91 0.53
CA GLU A 52 -21.66 -3.51 0.25
C GLU A 52 -21.62 -5.03 0.19
N SER A 53 -20.46 -5.63 -0.10
CA SER A 53 -20.39 -7.09 -0.22
C SER A 53 -20.73 -7.78 1.11
N PRO A 54 -21.61 -8.81 1.08
CA PRO A 54 -21.98 -9.56 2.29
C PRO A 54 -20.80 -10.35 2.86
N TYR A 55 -19.77 -10.62 2.05
CA TYR A 55 -18.59 -11.40 2.46
C TYR A 55 -17.49 -10.57 3.12
N SER A 56 -17.61 -9.23 3.11
CA SER A 56 -16.53 -8.34 3.54
C SER A 56 -16.11 -8.57 4.99
N ASP A 57 -17.07 -8.71 5.92
CA ASP A 57 -16.76 -8.91 7.33
C ASP A 57 -16.21 -10.30 7.63
N GLU A 58 -16.69 -11.32 6.91
CA GLU A 58 -16.21 -12.70 7.00
C GLU A 58 -14.76 -12.82 6.54
N LEU A 59 -14.45 -12.29 5.35
CA LEU A 59 -13.15 -12.41 4.69
C LEU A 59 -12.08 -11.47 5.28
N SER A 60 -12.51 -10.47 6.04
CA SER A 60 -11.65 -9.46 6.66
C SER A 60 -11.04 -9.97 7.97
N LYS A 61 -9.72 -9.74 8.11
CA LYS A 61 -9.00 -9.94 9.38
C LYS A 61 -9.47 -8.95 10.46
N TYR A 62 -9.94 -7.78 10.04
CA TYR A 62 -10.40 -6.69 10.90
C TYR A 62 -11.93 -6.61 10.93
N THR A 63 -12.49 -6.07 12.00
CA THR A 63 -13.88 -5.60 11.99
C THR A 63 -13.97 -4.38 11.08
N ILE A 64 -14.93 -4.37 10.15
CA ILE A 64 -15.14 -3.23 9.24
C ILE A 64 -16.31 -2.39 9.77
N LYS A 65 -16.00 -1.22 10.33
CA LYS A 65 -17.03 -0.26 10.76
C LYS A 65 -17.36 0.68 9.60
N ARG A 66 -18.60 0.62 9.13
CA ARG A 66 -19.11 1.46 8.04
C ARG A 66 -19.65 2.76 8.61
N LYS A 67 -19.12 3.90 8.16
CA LYS A 67 -19.64 5.25 8.40
C LYS A 67 -20.02 5.88 7.07
N GLU A 68 -20.71 7.03 7.10
CA GLU A 68 -21.18 7.74 5.90
C GLU A 68 -20.13 7.75 4.77
N ASN A 69 -18.94 8.32 5.01
CA ASN A 69 -17.86 8.43 4.03
C ASN A 69 -16.58 7.65 4.41
N GLU A 70 -16.66 6.73 5.37
CA GLU A 70 -15.48 5.97 5.82
C GLU A 70 -15.76 4.47 6.01
N LEU A 71 -14.73 3.66 5.73
CA LEU A 71 -14.63 2.28 6.16
C LEU A 71 -13.46 2.14 7.12
N ARG A 72 -13.74 1.92 8.40
CA ARG A 72 -12.70 1.82 9.45
C ARG A 72 -12.36 0.36 9.73
N PHE A 73 -11.07 0.04 9.70
CA PHE A 73 -10.55 -1.30 9.94
C PHE A 73 -10.03 -1.41 11.36
N THR A 74 -10.80 -2.10 12.19
CA THR A 74 -10.61 -2.18 13.63
C THR A 74 -10.15 -3.58 14.03
N ARG A 75 -9.19 -3.69 14.96
CA ARG A 75 -8.79 -5.00 15.50
C ARG A 75 -9.97 -5.65 16.24
N LYS A 76 -10.23 -6.92 15.94
CA LYS A 76 -11.35 -7.69 16.51
C LYS A 76 -11.25 -7.84 18.03
N ASN A 77 -10.05 -7.84 18.60
CA ASN A 77 -9.80 -8.12 20.02
C ASN A 77 -9.91 -6.91 20.96
N ASN A 78 -9.61 -5.70 20.50
CA ASN A 78 -9.53 -4.52 21.39
C ASN A 78 -10.21 -3.26 20.84
N GLY A 79 -10.84 -3.32 19.68
CA GLY A 79 -11.56 -2.16 19.14
C GLY A 79 -10.67 -1.01 18.64
N TYR A 80 -9.35 -1.20 18.60
CA TYR A 80 -8.41 -0.19 18.09
C TYR A 80 -8.44 -0.12 16.56
N THR A 81 -8.66 1.07 16.00
CA THR A 81 -8.69 1.29 14.55
C THR A 81 -7.28 1.52 14.04
N LEU A 82 -6.83 0.69 13.10
CA LEU A 82 -5.49 0.75 12.53
C LEU A 82 -5.40 1.72 11.36
N PHE A 83 -6.41 1.69 10.50
CA PHE A 83 -6.51 2.53 9.31
C PHE A 83 -7.96 2.62 8.86
N PHE A 84 -8.23 3.53 7.93
CA PHE A 84 -9.53 3.64 7.29
C PHE A 84 -9.40 4.04 5.82
N LEU A 85 -10.40 3.66 5.04
CA LEU A 85 -10.64 4.21 3.71
C LEU A 85 -11.61 5.38 3.86
N SER A 86 -11.27 6.52 3.28
CA SER A 86 -12.10 7.73 3.25
C SER A 86 -12.49 8.05 1.83
N LEU A 87 -13.77 8.32 1.59
CA LEU A 87 -14.23 9.00 0.39
C LEU A 87 -14.02 10.51 0.58
N GLU A 88 -13.33 11.15 -0.36
CA GLU A 88 -13.26 12.62 -0.40
C GLU A 88 -14.63 13.19 -0.80
N ALA A 89 -14.95 14.42 -0.39
CA ALA A 89 -16.27 15.05 -0.54
C ALA A 89 -16.80 15.10 -2.00
N ASN A 90 -15.92 14.99 -3.00
CA ASN A 90 -16.30 14.90 -4.41
C ASN A 90 -16.59 13.47 -4.88
N ASN A 91 -16.62 12.48 -3.98
CA ASN A 91 -16.91 11.05 -4.16
C ASN A 91 -16.12 10.30 -5.24
N LYS A 92 -15.07 10.92 -5.81
CA LYS A 92 -14.29 10.33 -6.90
C LYS A 92 -12.96 9.73 -6.45
N LYS A 93 -12.53 10.01 -5.22
CA LYS A 93 -11.22 9.60 -4.72
C LYS A 93 -11.35 8.89 -3.38
N VAL A 94 -10.73 7.72 -3.31
CA VAL A 94 -10.61 6.94 -2.08
C VAL A 94 -9.21 7.12 -1.55
N LYS A 95 -9.10 7.58 -0.30
CA LYS A 95 -7.83 7.74 0.39
C LYS A 95 -7.71 6.68 1.48
N LEU A 96 -6.56 6.03 1.55
CA LEU A 96 -6.19 5.23 2.70
C LEU A 96 -5.49 6.11 3.73
N VAL A 97 -5.92 6.04 4.99
CA VAL A 97 -5.34 6.80 6.09
C VAL A 97 -4.96 5.83 7.21
N GLY A 98 -3.66 5.65 7.43
CA GLY A 98 -3.12 4.94 8.58
C GLY A 98 -3.21 5.78 9.85
N LEU A 99 -3.72 5.20 10.94
CA LEU A 99 -3.76 5.81 12.27
C LEU A 99 -2.61 5.35 13.16
N ASP A 100 -2.01 4.21 12.81
CA ASP A 100 -0.92 3.59 13.55
C ASP A 100 0.36 3.80 12.71
N GLY A 101 1.15 4.82 13.05
CA GLY A 101 2.53 5.05 12.55
C GLY A 101 2.67 5.88 11.28
N TYR A 102 3.57 6.88 11.34
CA TYR A 102 4.01 7.78 10.26
C TYR A 102 4.29 7.05 8.92
N GLY A 103 3.28 6.88 8.05
CA GLY A 103 3.37 6.49 6.63
C GLY A 103 4.00 5.13 6.27
N ALA A 104 4.76 4.50 7.17
CA ALA A 104 5.55 3.31 6.90
C ALA A 104 4.68 2.06 6.67
N ARG A 105 3.50 2.00 7.28
CA ARG A 105 2.55 0.88 7.16
C ARG A 105 1.53 1.05 6.05
N ASP A 106 1.54 2.16 5.33
CA ASP A 106 0.57 2.42 4.26
C ASP A 106 0.64 1.35 3.17
N LYS A 107 1.85 0.85 2.85
CA LYS A 107 2.02 -0.25 1.89
C LYS A 107 1.38 -1.56 2.37
N GLU A 108 1.50 -1.87 3.66
CA GLU A 108 0.89 -3.08 4.23
C GLU A 108 -0.64 -2.98 4.20
N PHE A 109 -1.17 -1.79 4.51
CA PHE A 109 -2.62 -1.55 4.47
C PHE A 109 -3.16 -1.57 3.04
N VAL A 110 -2.44 -1.02 2.06
CA VAL A 110 -2.85 -1.15 0.64
C VAL A 110 -2.82 -2.60 0.19
N GLN A 111 -1.75 -3.34 0.50
CA GLN A 111 -1.66 -4.76 0.16
C GLN A 111 -2.80 -5.56 0.81
N TYR A 112 -3.17 -5.20 2.04
CA TYR A 112 -4.32 -5.79 2.71
C TYR A 112 -5.62 -5.52 1.96
N ILE A 113 -5.88 -4.27 1.55
CA ILE A 113 -7.07 -3.89 0.78
C ILE A 113 -7.14 -4.67 -0.53
N ARG A 114 -6.04 -4.74 -1.28
CA ARG A 114 -5.93 -5.55 -2.49
C ARG A 114 -6.33 -7.00 -2.24
N ASN A 115 -5.73 -7.63 -1.22
CA ASN A 115 -6.02 -9.02 -0.90
C ASN A 115 -7.49 -9.24 -0.48
N LEU A 116 -8.09 -8.28 0.22
CA LEU A 116 -9.50 -8.35 0.61
C LEU A 116 -10.41 -8.27 -0.62
N VAL A 117 -10.17 -7.33 -1.52
CA VAL A 117 -10.89 -7.19 -2.79
C VAL A 117 -10.80 -8.50 -3.60
N ASP A 118 -9.61 -9.05 -3.76
CA ASP A 118 -9.39 -10.28 -4.53
C ASP A 118 -10.08 -11.50 -3.90
N LYS A 119 -10.23 -11.53 -2.57
CA LYS A 119 -11.00 -12.58 -1.87
C LYS A 119 -12.50 -12.42 -2.11
N ILE A 120 -13.02 -11.20 -1.99
CA ILE A 120 -14.45 -10.89 -2.23
C ILE A 120 -14.83 -11.27 -3.66
N LYS A 121 -14.07 -10.81 -4.66
CA LYS A 121 -14.34 -11.10 -6.09
C LYS A 121 -14.35 -12.59 -6.39
N ARG A 122 -13.42 -13.36 -5.80
CA ARG A 122 -13.38 -14.82 -5.95
C ARG A 122 -14.59 -15.49 -5.33
N LYS A 123 -14.99 -15.07 -4.12
CA LYS A 123 -16.15 -15.61 -3.42
C LYS A 123 -17.46 -15.35 -4.18
N GLU A 124 -17.66 -14.13 -4.67
CA GLU A 124 -18.82 -13.77 -5.50
C GLU A 124 -18.88 -14.56 -6.81
N SER A 125 -17.73 -14.88 -7.41
CA SER A 125 -17.67 -15.68 -8.63
C SER A 125 -17.96 -17.15 -8.38
N SER A 126 -17.59 -17.68 -7.22
CA SER A 126 -17.90 -19.05 -6.81
C SER A 126 -19.37 -19.24 -6.47
N ASP A 127 -20.01 -18.28 -5.81
CA ASP A 127 -21.43 -18.39 -5.41
C ASP A 127 -22.39 -18.10 -6.59
N LYS A 128 -21.88 -17.60 -7.74
CA LYS A 128 -22.63 -17.42 -9.00
C LYS A 128 -22.61 -18.63 -9.94
N LYS A 129 -21.84 -19.68 -9.61
CA LYS A 129 -21.79 -20.94 -10.36
C LYS A 129 -22.71 -21.97 -9.73
#